data_AF-A0AA96V2J3-F1
#
_entry.id   AF-A0AA96V2J3-F1
#
_cell.length_a   1.000
_cell.length_b   1.000
_cell.length_c   1.000
_cell.angle_alpha   90.00
_cell.angle_beta   90.00
_cell.angle_gamma   90.00
#
_symmetry.space_group_name_H-M   'P 1'
#
loop_
_entity.id
_entity.type
_entity.pdbx_description
1 polymer ?
#
loop_
_entity_poly.entity_id
_entity_poly.type
_entity_poly.pdbx_seq_one_letter_code
_entity_poly.pdbx_strand_id
1 'polypeptide(L)'
;MKNIYFSLPKIGYLYLEKVLVEIDVPPLLFVCKGEQNGLYLCVCTDSYKPPYEYLAVETTEELLLQMLCNKITMYDAFKQSPKSVAFKIKEGEDFRNDIINLVQIHEISDEDLPQKGAFFEIKTEYIKEYISELQRCKGKHNVYPSPDGKETPAIVAENPVAYRKSKNEKKQKSNRR
;
A
#
# COMPACT_ATOMS: atom_id res chain seq x y z
N MET A 1 6.91 -4.37 -23.48
CA MET A 1 7.44 -5.00 -22.26
C MET A 1 7.35 -3.98 -21.14
N LYS A 2 6.96 -4.37 -19.92
CA LYS A 2 7.04 -3.47 -18.76
C LYS A 2 8.49 -3.39 -18.31
N ASN A 3 9.04 -2.19 -18.12
CA ASN A 3 10.40 -2.01 -17.64
C ASN A 3 10.45 -2.28 -16.13
N ILE A 4 11.38 -3.13 -15.71
CA ILE A 4 11.63 -3.41 -14.28
C ILE A 4 12.19 -2.14 -13.66
N TYR A 5 11.58 -1.71 -12.56
CA TYR A 5 12.00 -0.54 -11.80
C TYR A 5 12.91 -0.94 -10.64
N PHE A 6 12.50 -1.96 -9.86
CA PHE A 6 13.31 -2.53 -8.78
C PHE A 6 13.28 -4.06 -8.82
N SER A 7 14.36 -4.70 -8.35
CA SER A 7 14.35 -6.14 -8.01
C SER A 7 14.41 -6.31 -6.50
N LEU A 8 13.30 -6.76 -5.90
CA LEU A 8 13.21 -6.95 -4.45
C LEU A 8 13.43 -8.43 -4.07
N PRO A 9 14.37 -8.73 -3.17
CA PRO A 9 14.62 -10.10 -2.72
C PRO A 9 13.35 -10.75 -2.18
N LYS A 10 13.05 -11.99 -2.64
CA LYS A 10 11.89 -12.81 -2.25
C LYS A 10 10.51 -12.28 -2.68
N ILE A 11 10.41 -11.02 -3.12
CA ILE A 11 9.17 -10.41 -3.62
C ILE A 11 9.09 -10.53 -5.15
N GLY A 12 10.22 -10.37 -5.84
CA GLY A 12 10.31 -10.39 -7.30
C GLY A 12 10.46 -8.99 -7.89
N TYR A 13 10.03 -8.82 -9.12
CA TYR A 13 10.20 -7.55 -9.84
C TYR A 13 9.06 -6.57 -9.53
N LEU A 14 9.44 -5.31 -9.35
CA LEU A 14 8.51 -4.19 -9.29
C LEU A 14 8.57 -3.41 -10.59
N TYR A 15 7.40 -3.03 -11.10
CA TYR A 15 7.24 -2.21 -12.30
C TYR A 15 6.61 -0.88 -11.92
N LEU A 16 7.04 0.21 -12.55
CA LEU A 16 6.40 1.52 -12.37
C LEU A 16 4.93 1.43 -12.84
N GLU A 17 4.01 1.71 -11.92
CA GLU A 17 2.56 1.70 -12.18
C GLU A 17 2.05 3.13 -12.40
N LYS A 18 2.43 4.06 -11.53
CA LYS A 18 1.97 5.45 -11.60
C LYS A 18 2.98 6.43 -10.98
N VAL A 19 3.28 7.53 -11.66
CA VAL A 19 4.00 8.65 -11.05
C VAL A 19 2.99 9.58 -10.38
N LEU A 20 3.19 9.91 -9.10
CA LEU A 20 2.28 10.77 -8.34
C LEU A 20 2.80 12.20 -8.24
N VAL A 21 4.11 12.35 -8.04
CA VAL A 21 4.81 13.64 -7.99
C VAL A 21 6.06 13.54 -8.84
N GLU A 22 6.16 14.43 -9.83
CA GLU A 22 7.32 14.58 -10.69
C GLU A 22 7.80 16.04 -10.56
N ILE A 23 9.05 16.21 -10.11
CA ILE A 23 9.70 17.53 -10.01
C ILE A 23 10.87 17.57 -10.97
N ASP A 24 11.69 16.51 -10.98
CA ASP A 24 12.79 16.26 -11.88
C ASP A 24 12.97 14.73 -12.01
N VAL A 25 14.08 14.27 -12.60
CA VAL A 25 14.48 12.87 -12.65
C VAL A 25 15.40 12.55 -11.46
N PRO A 26 15.06 11.56 -10.61
CA PRO A 26 13.95 10.61 -10.72
C PRO A 26 12.64 11.14 -10.11
N PRO A 27 11.48 10.51 -10.41
CA PRO A 27 10.20 10.88 -9.80
C PRO A 27 10.26 10.87 -8.27
N LEU A 28 9.68 11.90 -7.64
CA LEU A 28 9.75 12.07 -6.18
C LEU A 28 8.85 11.08 -5.45
N LEU A 29 7.61 10.89 -5.91
CA LEU A 29 6.63 10.00 -5.30
C LEU A 29 5.91 9.22 -6.40
N PHE A 30 5.87 7.90 -6.27
CA PHE A 30 5.31 7.03 -7.29
C PHE A 30 4.82 5.71 -6.70
N VAL A 31 4.06 4.97 -7.49
CA VAL A 31 3.52 3.66 -7.16
C VAL A 31 4.16 2.64 -8.09
N CYS A 32 4.67 1.56 -7.52
CA CYS A 32 5.07 0.37 -8.25
C CYS A 32 4.06 -0.74 -8.04
N LYS A 33 4.03 -1.67 -9.00
CA LYS A 33 3.25 -2.90 -8.94
C LYS A 33 4.18 -4.09 -9.07
N GLY A 34 4.05 -5.04 -8.15
CA GLY A 34 4.79 -6.30 -8.18
C GLY A 34 4.14 -7.34 -9.10
N GLU A 35 4.89 -8.38 -9.44
CA GLU A 35 4.43 -9.51 -10.27
C GLU A 35 3.16 -10.20 -9.75
N GLN A 36 2.98 -10.22 -8.42
CA GLN A 36 1.81 -10.81 -7.76
C GLN A 36 0.67 -9.81 -7.51
N ASN A 37 0.62 -8.70 -8.26
CA ASN A 37 -0.32 -7.59 -8.10
C ASN A 37 -0.24 -6.83 -6.76
N GLY A 38 0.83 -7.02 -5.98
CA GLY A 38 1.09 -6.17 -4.80
C GLY A 38 1.39 -4.73 -5.22
N LEU A 39 0.85 -3.74 -4.51
CA LEU A 39 1.14 -2.32 -4.73
C LEU A 39 2.22 -1.87 -3.76
N TYR A 40 3.10 -0.99 -4.23
CA TYR A 40 4.19 -0.43 -3.45
C TYR A 40 4.19 1.08 -3.60
N LEU A 41 4.15 1.80 -2.49
CA LEU A 41 4.30 3.25 -2.46
C LEU A 41 5.79 3.56 -2.28
N CYS A 42 6.35 4.35 -3.19
CA CYS A 42 7.77 4.63 -3.27
C CYS A 42 8.00 6.15 -3.20
N VAL A 43 9.02 6.56 -2.46
CA VAL A 43 9.51 7.94 -2.41
C VAL A 43 11.02 7.95 -2.66
N CYS A 44 11.50 8.91 -3.44
CA CYS A 44 12.92 9.18 -3.57
C CYS A 44 13.39 9.99 -2.36
N THR A 45 14.35 9.45 -1.61
CA THR A 45 14.89 10.04 -0.37
C THR A 45 16.16 10.85 -0.62
N ASP A 46 16.91 10.56 -1.69
CA ASP A 46 18.01 11.39 -2.18
C ASP A 46 17.96 11.47 -3.71
N SER A 47 17.59 12.64 -4.22
CA SER A 47 17.48 12.95 -5.65
C SER A 47 18.58 13.91 -6.14
N TYR A 48 19.52 14.34 -5.29
CA TYR A 48 20.45 15.41 -5.65
C TYR A 48 21.44 14.97 -6.75
N LYS A 49 21.91 13.72 -6.68
CA LYS A 49 22.77 13.10 -7.69
C LYS A 49 22.72 11.58 -7.59
N PRO A 50 22.95 10.85 -8.68
CA PRO A 50 23.06 9.40 -8.64
C PRO A 50 24.29 8.94 -7.81
N PRO A 51 24.23 7.75 -7.20
CA PRO A 51 23.09 6.83 -7.19
C PRO A 51 21.93 7.34 -6.33
N TYR A 52 20.70 7.29 -6.87
CA TYR A 52 19.53 7.74 -6.14
C TYR A 52 19.16 6.77 -5.01
N GLU A 53 18.51 7.29 -3.98
CA GLU A 53 18.00 6.49 -2.88
C GLU A 53 16.49 6.57 -2.81
N TYR A 54 15.87 5.44 -2.49
CA TYR A 54 14.42 5.30 -2.43
C TYR A 54 14.01 4.53 -1.18
N LEU A 55 12.80 4.83 -0.71
CA LEU A 55 12.09 4.06 0.28
C LEU A 55 10.80 3.53 -0.34
N ALA A 56 10.61 2.22 -0.29
CA ALA A 56 9.40 1.56 -0.78
C ALA A 56 8.71 0.79 0.35
N VAL A 57 7.40 0.93 0.46
CA VAL A 57 6.55 0.13 1.37
C VAL A 57 5.44 -0.55 0.58
N GLU A 58 5.03 -1.74 1.00
CA GLU A 58 3.80 -2.34 0.47
C GLU A 58 2.62 -1.42 0.83
N THR A 59 1.63 -1.30 -0.04
CA THR A 59 0.41 -0.53 0.21
C THR A 59 -0.81 -1.25 -0.35
N THR A 60 -1.98 -0.75 -0.03
CA THR A 60 -3.26 -1.25 -0.55
C THR A 60 -3.94 -0.17 -1.36
N GLU A 61 -4.86 -0.55 -2.26
CA GLU A 61 -5.71 0.43 -2.96
C GLU A 61 -6.49 1.30 -1.97
N GLU A 62 -6.91 0.74 -0.83
CA GLU A 62 -7.57 1.45 0.27
C GLU A 62 -6.70 2.59 0.82
N LEU A 63 -5.48 2.25 1.25
CA LEU A 63 -4.56 3.21 1.85
C LEU A 63 -4.11 4.27 0.83
N LEU A 64 -3.85 3.84 -0.41
CA LEU A 64 -3.50 4.72 -1.50
C LEU A 64 -4.63 5.71 -1.82
N LEU A 65 -5.89 5.24 -1.90
CA LEU A 65 -7.05 6.12 -2.10
C LEU A 65 -7.25 7.08 -0.94
N GLN A 66 -7.04 6.64 0.31
CA GLN A 66 -7.10 7.53 1.46
C GLN A 66 -6.07 8.67 1.34
N MET A 67 -4.84 8.36 0.94
CA MET A 67 -3.80 9.38 0.71
C MET A 67 -4.16 10.32 -0.44
N LEU A 68 -4.50 9.78 -1.62
CA LEU A 68 -4.80 10.56 -2.83
C LEU A 68 -6.06 11.44 -2.70
N CYS A 69 -7.00 11.05 -1.84
CA CYS A 69 -8.21 11.80 -1.53
C CYS A 69 -8.10 12.67 -0.26
N ASN A 70 -6.89 12.94 0.24
CA ASN A 70 -6.60 13.79 1.39
C ASN A 70 -7.27 13.35 2.70
N LYS A 71 -7.49 12.04 2.88
CA LYS A 71 -8.03 11.47 4.14
C LYS A 71 -6.93 11.16 5.15
N ILE A 72 -5.74 10.84 4.67
CA ILE A 72 -4.52 10.67 5.46
C ILE A 72 -3.38 11.44 4.81
N THR A 73 -2.34 11.73 5.58
CA THR A 73 -1.13 12.39 5.06
C THR A 73 -0.28 11.41 4.24
N MET A 74 0.64 11.92 3.43
CA MET A 74 1.61 11.08 2.73
C MET A 74 2.50 10.33 3.75
N TYR A 75 2.93 11.01 4.82
CA TYR A 75 3.68 10.40 5.92
C TYR A 75 2.95 9.18 6.51
N ASP A 76 1.66 9.35 6.81
CA ASP A 76 0.83 8.30 7.40
C ASP A 76 0.66 7.11 6.45
N ALA A 77 0.55 7.35 5.14
CA ALA A 77 0.45 6.29 4.14
C ALA A 77 1.69 5.38 4.14
N PHE A 78 2.88 5.90 4.42
CA PHE A 78 4.09 5.09 4.59
C PHE A 78 4.08 4.34 5.93
N LYS A 79 3.72 5.01 7.04
CA LYS A 79 3.74 4.39 8.37
C LYS A 79 2.65 3.34 8.58
N GLN A 80 1.53 3.44 7.87
CA GLN A 80 0.39 2.53 7.97
C GLN A 80 0.44 1.37 6.95
N SER A 81 1.59 1.10 6.34
CA SER A 81 1.78 -0.05 5.46
C SER A 81 1.24 -1.33 6.13
N PRO A 82 0.53 -2.20 5.38
CA PRO A 82 0.03 -3.48 5.92
C PRO A 82 1.15 -4.41 6.39
N LYS A 83 2.38 -4.18 5.93
CA LYS A 83 3.58 -4.84 6.44
C LYS A 83 4.35 -3.85 7.29
N SER A 84 4.88 -4.28 8.42
CA SER A 84 5.71 -3.44 9.29
C SER A 84 7.14 -3.22 8.77
N VAL A 85 7.41 -3.50 7.49
CA VAL A 85 8.73 -3.41 6.87
C VAL A 85 8.73 -2.51 5.65
N ALA A 86 9.85 -1.83 5.43
CA ALA A 86 10.13 -1.07 4.22
C ALA A 86 11.42 -1.57 3.55
N PHE A 87 11.54 -1.27 2.27
CA PHE A 87 12.74 -1.50 1.47
C PHE A 87 13.44 -0.16 1.28
N LYS A 88 14.63 -0.02 1.86
CA LYS A 88 15.58 1.02 1.50
C LYS A 88 16.39 0.55 0.31
N ILE A 89 16.33 1.31 -0.76
CA ILE A 89 16.89 0.96 -2.07
C ILE A 89 17.91 2.01 -2.43
N LYS A 90 19.15 1.59 -2.67
CA LYS A 90 20.16 2.44 -3.30
C LYS A 90 20.35 1.94 -4.72
N GLU A 91 20.13 2.83 -5.67
CA GLU A 91 20.18 2.53 -7.10
C GLU A 91 21.57 2.04 -7.52
N GLY A 92 21.61 0.97 -8.31
CA GLY A 92 22.81 0.50 -9.00
C GLY A 92 22.92 1.04 -10.43
N GLU A 93 23.93 0.59 -11.18
CA GLU A 93 24.02 0.89 -12.63
C GLU A 93 22.81 0.38 -13.41
N ASP A 94 22.18 -0.68 -12.90
CA ASP A 94 20.88 -1.19 -13.32
C ASP A 94 20.20 -1.89 -12.13
N PHE A 95 18.92 -2.24 -12.29
CA PHE A 95 18.09 -2.82 -11.23
C PHE A 95 18.63 -4.12 -10.60
N ARG A 96 19.57 -4.81 -11.26
CA ARG A 96 20.22 -6.04 -10.75
C ARG A 96 21.33 -5.72 -9.75
N ASN A 97 21.84 -4.49 -9.78
CA ASN A 97 22.90 -3.98 -8.93
C ASN A 97 22.36 -3.11 -7.77
N ASP A 98 21.04 -2.97 -7.65
CA ASP A 98 20.42 -2.25 -6.55
C ASP A 98 20.80 -2.88 -5.21
N ILE A 99 21.14 -2.04 -4.23
CA ILE A 99 21.38 -2.47 -2.86
C ILE A 99 20.07 -2.32 -2.08
N ILE A 100 19.51 -3.45 -1.64
CA ILE A 100 18.23 -3.51 -0.95
C ILE A 100 18.44 -3.85 0.52
N ASN A 101 18.02 -2.96 1.42
CA ASN A 101 18.00 -3.18 2.86
C ASN A 101 16.55 -3.19 3.36
N LEU A 102 16.18 -4.26 4.09
CA LEU A 102 14.89 -4.31 4.77
C LEU A 102 15.03 -3.66 6.15
N VAL A 103 14.13 -2.72 6.46
CA VAL A 103 14.09 -2.01 7.74
C VAL A 103 12.69 -2.07 8.33
N GLN A 104 12.58 -2.05 9.66
CA GLN A 104 11.26 -1.91 10.29
C GLN A 104 10.74 -0.49 10.11
N ILE A 105 9.45 -0.33 9.84
CA ILE A 105 8.85 0.98 9.58
C ILE A 105 9.01 1.95 10.76
N HIS A 106 9.03 1.44 11.99
CA HIS A 106 9.25 2.25 13.18
C HIS A 106 10.70 2.73 13.35
N GLU A 107 11.66 2.19 12.59
CA GLU A 107 13.09 2.57 12.63
C GLU A 107 13.47 3.55 11.52
N ILE A 108 12.59 3.78 10.55
CA ILE A 108 12.81 4.73 9.44
C ILE A 108 12.85 6.15 10.00
N SER A 109 13.90 6.89 9.65
CA SER A 109 14.06 8.31 9.98
C SER A 109 12.91 9.12 9.40
N ASP A 110 12.47 10.15 10.12
CA ASP A 110 11.47 11.08 9.59
C ASP A 110 11.94 11.86 8.37
N GLU A 111 13.26 11.99 8.18
CA GLU A 111 13.89 12.64 7.02
C GLU A 111 13.75 11.82 5.73
N ASP A 112 13.60 10.49 5.86
CA ASP A 112 13.39 9.58 4.72
C ASP A 112 11.91 9.47 4.31
N LEU A 113 11.03 10.21 4.99
CA LEU A 113 9.59 10.16 4.78
C LEU A 113 9.07 11.48 4.20
N PRO A 114 7.91 11.45 3.52
CA PRO A 114 7.22 12.68 3.17
C PRO A 114 7.01 13.56 4.41
N GLN A 115 7.02 14.88 4.22
CA GLN A 115 6.86 15.83 5.32
C GLN A 115 5.65 15.49 6.19
N LYS A 116 5.86 15.40 7.51
CA LYS A 116 4.79 15.16 8.49
C LYS A 116 3.67 16.19 8.32
N GLY A 117 2.42 15.71 8.28
CA GLY A 117 1.24 16.56 8.12
C GLY A 117 0.91 16.94 6.68
N ALA A 118 1.79 16.68 5.71
CA ALA A 118 1.54 17.05 4.32
C ALA A 118 0.57 16.09 3.63
N PHE A 119 -0.51 16.65 3.09
CA PHE A 119 -1.49 15.93 2.26
C PHE A 119 -1.07 15.93 0.79
N PHE A 120 -1.64 15.01 0.01
CA PHE A 120 -1.39 14.93 -1.43
C PHE A 120 -2.28 15.90 -2.22
N GLU A 121 -1.76 17.08 -2.58
CA GLU A 121 -2.58 18.17 -3.15
C GLU A 121 -2.68 18.19 -4.68
N ILE A 122 -1.91 17.37 -5.40
CA ILE A 122 -1.91 17.39 -6.87
C ILE A 122 -3.22 16.83 -7.42
N LYS A 123 -4.01 17.65 -8.13
CA LYS A 123 -5.32 17.29 -8.70
C LYS A 123 -5.37 17.40 -10.23
N THR A 124 -4.38 16.84 -10.92
CA THR A 124 -4.40 16.76 -12.40
C THR A 124 -5.42 15.71 -12.88
N GLU A 125 -5.90 15.82 -14.12
CA GLU A 125 -6.78 14.80 -14.72
C GLU A 125 -6.13 13.42 -14.72
N TYR A 126 -4.83 13.34 -15.00
CA TYR A 126 -4.04 12.11 -14.91
C TYR A 126 -4.16 11.40 -13.56
N ILE A 127 -4.15 12.16 -12.46
CA ILE A 127 -4.32 11.59 -11.11
C ILE A 127 -5.79 11.27 -10.83
N LYS A 128 -6.74 12.10 -11.28
CA LYS A 128 -8.18 11.82 -11.12
C LYS A 128 -8.60 10.55 -11.84
N GLU A 129 -8.06 10.30 -13.03
CA GLU A 129 -8.23 9.06 -13.77
C GLU A 129 -7.72 7.87 -12.96
N TYR A 130 -6.51 7.97 -12.40
CA TYR A 130 -5.96 6.89 -11.56
C TYR A 130 -6.79 6.62 -10.30
N ILE A 131 -7.28 7.67 -9.63
CA ILE A 131 -8.21 7.53 -8.49
C ILE A 131 -9.48 6.79 -8.94
N SER A 132 -10.02 7.14 -10.11
CA SER A 132 -11.22 6.50 -10.67
C SER A 132 -10.98 5.02 -11.01
N GLU A 133 -9.80 4.67 -11.53
CA GLU A 133 -9.37 3.29 -11.79
C GLU A 133 -9.35 2.46 -10.51
N LEU A 134 -8.71 2.97 -9.45
CA LEU A 134 -8.64 2.31 -8.14
C LEU A 134 -10.03 2.13 -7.52
N GLN A 135 -10.91 3.11 -7.64
CA GLN A 135 -12.29 3.02 -7.14
C GLN A 135 -13.11 1.96 -7.89
N ARG A 136 -12.91 1.83 -9.21
CA ARG A 136 -13.62 0.82 -10.02
C ARG A 136 -13.19 -0.61 -9.67
N CYS A 137 -11.95 -0.81 -9.24
CA CYS A 137 -11.45 -2.10 -8.76
C CYS A 137 -12.08 -2.52 -7.42
N LYS A 138 -12.37 -1.57 -6.52
CA LYS A 138 -13.11 -1.84 -5.28
C LYS A 138 -14.54 -2.36 -5.49
N GLY A 139 -15.19 -1.95 -6.58
CA GLY A 139 -16.57 -2.36 -6.91
C GLY A 139 -16.72 -3.83 -7.35
N LYS A 140 -15.63 -4.58 -7.52
CA LYS A 140 -15.65 -5.97 -8.04
C LYS A 140 -15.61 -7.05 -6.94
N HIS A 141 -15.49 -6.69 -5.67
CA HIS A 141 -15.59 -7.62 -4.54
C HIS A 141 -16.78 -7.24 -3.64
N ASN A 142 -18.00 -7.58 -4.09
CA ASN A 142 -19.16 -7.86 -3.23
C ASN A 142 -20.28 -8.56 -4.04
N VAL A 143 -19.91 -9.57 -4.82
CA VAL A 143 -20.85 -10.60 -5.27
C VAL A 143 -20.15 -11.94 -5.03
N TYR A 144 -20.35 -12.51 -3.85
CA TYR A 144 -20.17 -13.96 -3.72
C TYR A 144 -21.36 -14.59 -4.44
N PRO A 145 -21.17 -15.44 -5.46
CA PRO A 145 -22.28 -16.21 -5.99
C PRO A 145 -22.81 -17.09 -4.87
N SER A 146 -24.02 -16.78 -4.41
CA SER A 146 -24.81 -17.75 -3.64
C SER A 146 -24.96 -19.00 -4.50
N PRO A 147 -24.78 -20.23 -3.97
CA PRO A 147 -24.92 -21.47 -4.73
C PRO A 147 -26.28 -21.62 -5.46
N ASP A 148 -27.28 -20.82 -5.08
CA ASP A 148 -28.67 -21.02 -5.50
C ASP A 148 -29.23 -19.92 -6.41
N GLY A 149 -28.39 -19.09 -7.02
CA GLY A 149 -28.79 -18.27 -8.19
C GLY A 149 -29.93 -17.25 -7.96
N LYS A 150 -30.13 -16.76 -6.73
CA LYS A 150 -31.08 -15.68 -6.44
C LYS A 150 -30.35 -14.43 -5.96
N GLU A 151 -30.47 -13.37 -6.74
CA GLU A 151 -30.01 -12.03 -6.39
C GLU A 151 -30.93 -11.45 -5.30
N THR A 152 -30.34 -10.98 -4.19
CA THR A 152 -31.03 -10.11 -3.23
C THR A 152 -30.18 -8.86 -3.01
N PRO A 153 -30.76 -7.64 -3.11
CA PRO A 153 -30.00 -6.41 -2.89
C PRO A 153 -29.66 -6.25 -1.41
N ALA A 154 -28.42 -5.82 -1.14
CA ALA A 154 -27.96 -5.50 0.21
C ALA A 154 -28.69 -4.24 0.72
N ILE A 155 -29.55 -4.44 1.69
CA ILE A 155 -30.19 -3.40 2.50
C ILE A 155 -29.09 -2.62 3.23
N VAL A 156 -29.13 -1.30 3.07
CA VAL A 156 -28.35 -0.34 3.86
C VAL A 156 -28.71 -0.55 5.33
N ALA A 157 -27.76 -1.04 6.14
CA ALA A 157 -27.91 -1.10 7.58
C ALA A 157 -26.92 -0.14 8.23
N GLU A 158 -27.48 0.95 8.74
CA GLU A 158 -26.84 1.89 9.65
C GLU A 158 -26.25 1.15 10.86
N ASN A 159 -25.11 1.64 11.36
CA ASN A 159 -24.58 1.30 12.68
C ASN A 159 -25.70 1.33 13.73
N PRO A 160 -25.74 0.34 14.65
CA PRO A 160 -25.31 0.68 16.00
C PRO A 160 -24.67 -0.46 16.82
N VAL A 161 -23.60 -0.08 17.54
CA VAL A 161 -23.44 -0.22 18.99
C VAL A 161 -23.85 -1.55 19.67
N ALA A 162 -22.84 -2.21 20.25
CA ALA A 162 -22.84 -3.01 21.50
C ALA A 162 -23.65 -4.32 21.58
N TYR A 163 -22.94 -5.42 21.92
CA TYR A 163 -23.09 -6.19 23.17
C TYR A 163 -22.12 -7.40 23.10
N ARG A 164 -21.10 -7.51 23.97
CA ARG A 164 -21.07 -8.10 25.32
C ARG A 164 -21.06 -9.64 25.35
N LYS A 165 -19.96 -10.17 25.90
CA LYS A 165 -19.73 -11.45 26.60
C LYS A 165 -20.95 -12.39 26.76
N SER A 166 -20.77 -13.70 26.52
CA SER A 166 -20.60 -14.70 27.60
C SER A 166 -20.73 -16.17 27.15
N LYS A 167 -20.04 -17.04 27.90
CA LYS A 167 -20.25 -18.50 28.10
C LYS A 167 -19.78 -19.47 27.02
N ASN A 168 -18.53 -19.92 27.18
CA ASN A 168 -18.19 -21.33 27.02
C ASN A 168 -18.07 -21.97 28.41
N GLU A 169 -19.06 -22.77 28.79
CA GLU A 169 -18.95 -23.69 29.91
C GLU A 169 -19.48 -25.06 29.47
N LYS A 170 -18.65 -26.08 29.74
CA LYS A 170 -18.96 -27.52 29.90
C LYS A 170 -19.10 -28.36 28.62
N LYS A 171 -18.04 -29.12 28.34
CA LYS A 171 -17.93 -30.53 28.78
C LYS A 171 -16.60 -31.15 28.34
N GLN A 172 -15.78 -31.55 29.31
CA GLN A 172 -15.21 -32.90 29.31
C GLN A 172 -14.85 -33.30 30.74
N LYS A 173 -15.61 -34.27 31.25
CA LYS A 173 -15.30 -35.06 32.45
C LYS A 173 -14.33 -36.16 32.03
N SER A 174 -13.23 -36.33 32.78
CA SER A 174 -12.41 -37.55 32.96
C SER A 174 -11.09 -37.05 33.55
N ASN A 175 -10.51 -37.50 34.67
CA ASN A 175 -10.70 -38.69 35.49
C ASN A 175 -10.31 -38.33 36.93
N ARG A 176 -10.97 -38.95 37.91
CA ARG A 176 -10.56 -38.96 39.31
C ARG A 176 -9.94 -40.32 39.62
N ARG A 177 -8.84 -40.24 40.36
CA ARG A 177 -8.11 -41.28 41.12
C ARG A 177 -7.04 -42.03 40.34
#